data_AF-A0A9W9KLJ7-F1
#
_entry.id   AF-A0A9W9KLJ7-F1
#
_cell.length_a   1.000
_cell.length_b   1.000
_cell.length_c   1.000
_cell.angle_alpha   90.00
_cell.angle_beta   90.00
_cell.angle_gamma   90.00
#
_symmetry.space_group_name_H-M   'P 1'
#
loop_
_entity.id
_entity.type
_entity.pdbx_description
1 polymer ?
#
loop_
_entity_poly.entity_id
_entity_poly.type
_entity_poly.pdbx_seq_one_letter_code
_entity_poly.pdbx_strand_id
1 'polypeptide(L)'
;MRPEDGFAVAATCERKSSLLAEMVRLNHILLQINQFNIRASKSNLDSQSIMDDVESLSQQLDAWFEELPDHMQDTRENLIRYSEQGLGRLLIALYLGYYNYGQMLFYRFLHDDSQHFDARTRYYASKCKHHAGSLCEIVYASEEVPGCDVMYNMVGHVLMIASTVQIHSLLFETDESIVATSKQRLERNFCILTHLVSLWPTLDVCMERLMAFHASCRKSAETSFCMDQWMVRFLVEFASPVSEKVSEEMGPWSLARMGVFEQ
;
A
#
# COMPACT_ATOMS: atom_id res chain seq x y z
N MET A 1 55.05 -20.06 28.96
CA MET A 1 53.73 -20.65 29.28
C MET A 1 53.36 -20.09 30.66
N ARG A 2 52.49 -19.10 30.84
CA ARG A 2 51.26 -18.69 30.15
C ARG A 2 51.21 -17.16 29.95
N PRO A 3 50.44 -16.66 28.97
CA PRO A 3 49.80 -15.36 29.03
C PRO A 3 48.28 -15.55 29.11
N GLU A 4 47.66 -15.17 30.23
CA GLU A 4 46.22 -14.98 30.31
C GLU A 4 45.96 -13.54 30.72
N ASP A 5 45.75 -12.70 29.71
CA ASP A 5 44.97 -11.46 29.79
C ASP A 5 44.66 -11.05 28.36
N GLY A 6 43.49 -11.45 27.88
CA GLY A 6 43.05 -11.23 26.51
C GLY A 6 41.53 -11.13 26.42
N PHE A 7 41.04 -9.89 26.59
CA PHE A 7 39.78 -9.37 26.06
C PHE A 7 38.57 -10.32 26.06
N ALA A 8 37.90 -10.43 27.20
CA ALA A 8 36.48 -10.79 27.24
C ALA A 8 35.64 -9.52 27.49
N VAL A 9 35.67 -8.58 26.54
CA VAL A 9 34.54 -7.66 26.42
C VAL A 9 33.46 -8.46 25.70
N ALA A 10 32.55 -9.04 26.48
CA ALA A 10 31.29 -9.51 25.95
C ALA A 10 30.58 -8.29 25.35
N ALA A 11 30.77 -8.07 24.05
CA ALA A 11 29.90 -7.23 23.27
C ALA A 11 28.52 -7.88 23.37
N THR A 12 27.69 -7.36 24.27
CA THR A 12 26.24 -7.49 24.20
C THR A 12 25.82 -6.81 22.92
N CYS A 13 25.96 -7.51 21.80
CA CYS A 13 25.35 -7.15 20.54
C CYS A 13 23.86 -7.48 20.73
N GLU A 14 23.14 -6.60 21.42
CA GLU A 14 21.78 -6.29 21.00
C GLU A 14 21.94 -5.93 19.52
N ARG A 15 21.66 -6.90 18.66
CA ARG A 15 21.83 -6.78 17.23
C ARG A 15 20.76 -5.81 16.78
N LYS A 16 21.04 -4.50 16.91
CA LYS A 16 20.22 -3.42 16.38
C LYS A 16 20.05 -3.74 14.90
N SER A 17 18.89 -4.28 14.56
CA SER A 17 18.57 -4.63 13.19
C SER A 17 18.68 -3.36 12.36
N SER A 18 19.32 -3.42 11.20
CA SER A 18 19.42 -2.26 10.31
C SER A 18 18.14 -2.12 9.48
N LEU A 19 17.85 -0.93 8.95
CA LEU A 19 16.70 -0.73 8.05
C LEU A 19 16.71 -1.73 6.88
N LEU A 20 17.90 -2.08 6.37
CA LEU A 20 18.04 -3.08 5.31
C LEU A 20 17.69 -4.49 5.78
N ALA A 21 18.08 -4.86 7.00
CA ALA A 21 17.69 -6.15 7.57
C ALA A 21 16.16 -6.23 7.72
N GLU A 22 15.52 -5.13 8.14
CA GLU A 22 14.07 -5.04 8.22
C GLU A 22 13.38 -5.12 6.86
N MET A 23 13.92 -4.47 5.83
CA MET A 23 13.43 -4.63 4.46
C MET A 23 13.49 -6.08 3.98
N VAL A 24 14.53 -6.83 4.35
CA VAL A 24 14.65 -8.25 3.99
C VAL A 24 13.59 -9.09 4.71
N ARG A 25 13.36 -8.86 6.01
CA ARG A 25 12.30 -9.55 6.76
C ARG A 25 10.93 -9.28 6.15
N LEU A 26 10.65 -8.02 5.87
CA LEU A 26 9.38 -7.58 5.30
C LEU A 26 9.16 -8.11 3.87
N ASN A 27 10.22 -8.18 3.05
CA ASN A 27 10.15 -8.77 1.70
C ASN A 27 9.82 -10.28 1.73
N HIS A 28 10.20 -11.01 2.78
CA HIS A 28 9.80 -12.41 2.93
C HIS A 28 8.27 -12.54 3.08
N ILE A 29 7.66 -11.65 3.86
CA ILE A 29 6.21 -11.58 4.05
C ILE A 29 5.52 -11.22 2.71
N LEU A 30 6.06 -10.26 1.95
CA LEU A 30 5.55 -9.94 0.61
C LEU A 30 5.50 -11.16 -0.31
N LEU A 31 6.56 -11.97 -0.33
CA LEU A 31 6.61 -13.16 -1.17
C LEU A 31 5.45 -14.11 -0.85
N GLN A 32 5.16 -14.32 0.44
CA GLN A 32 4.07 -15.17 0.87
C GLN A 32 2.70 -14.55 0.52
N ILE A 33 2.52 -13.24 0.71
CA ILE A 33 1.29 -12.52 0.30
C ILE A 33 1.05 -12.65 -1.20
N ASN A 34 2.09 -12.49 -2.03
CA ASN A 34 1.98 -12.64 -3.48
C ASN A 34 1.61 -14.07 -3.87
N GLN A 35 2.28 -15.07 -3.30
CA GLN A 35 1.96 -16.48 -3.53
C GLN A 35 0.51 -16.79 -3.14
N PHE A 36 0.08 -16.27 -2.00
CA PHE A 36 -1.30 -16.40 -1.55
C PHE A 36 -2.30 -15.77 -2.52
N ASN A 37 -2.12 -14.51 -2.91
CA ASN A 37 -3.02 -13.83 -3.86
C ASN A 37 -3.11 -14.55 -5.22
N ILE A 38 -1.97 -15.07 -5.72
CA ILE A 38 -1.94 -15.88 -6.95
C ILE A 38 -2.70 -17.20 -6.76
N ARG A 39 -2.56 -17.88 -5.62
CA ARG A 39 -3.28 -19.14 -5.34
C ARG A 39 -4.79 -18.90 -5.21
N ALA A 40 -5.18 -17.88 -4.44
CA ALA A 40 -6.58 -17.52 -4.17
C ALA A 40 -7.32 -17.06 -5.43
N SER A 41 -6.65 -16.42 -6.38
CA SER A 41 -7.28 -16.03 -7.67
C SER A 41 -7.40 -17.16 -8.68
N LYS A 42 -6.55 -18.19 -8.61
CA LYS A 42 -6.53 -19.29 -9.58
C LYS A 42 -7.32 -20.51 -9.14
N SER A 43 -7.50 -20.67 -7.84
CA SER A 43 -8.07 -21.88 -7.24
C SER A 43 -9.38 -21.53 -6.57
N ASN A 44 -10.36 -22.43 -6.64
CA ASN A 44 -11.56 -22.36 -5.80
C ASN A 44 -11.17 -22.77 -4.36
N LEU A 45 -10.32 -21.98 -3.71
CA LEU A 45 -10.07 -22.14 -2.28
C LEU A 45 -11.39 -21.90 -1.55
N ASP A 46 -11.69 -22.75 -0.58
CA ASP A 46 -12.82 -22.51 0.29
C ASP A 46 -12.54 -21.30 1.20
N SER A 47 -13.62 -20.67 1.68
CA SER A 47 -13.52 -19.45 2.49
C SER A 47 -12.73 -19.65 3.79
N GLN A 48 -12.72 -20.85 4.37
CA GLN A 48 -11.96 -21.10 5.61
C GLN A 48 -10.46 -21.09 5.33
N SER A 49 -10.02 -21.79 4.28
CA SER A 49 -8.61 -21.77 3.86
C SER A 49 -8.09 -20.36 3.55
N ILE A 50 -8.92 -19.52 2.92
CA ILE A 50 -8.58 -18.11 2.65
C ILE A 50 -8.39 -17.35 3.96
N MET A 51 -9.30 -17.54 4.92
CA MET A 51 -9.25 -16.84 6.21
C MET A 51 -8.05 -17.25 7.05
N ASP A 52 -7.71 -18.54 7.09
CA ASP A 52 -6.55 -19.04 7.83
C ASP A 52 -5.23 -18.47 7.27
N ASP A 53 -5.09 -18.43 5.94
CA ASP A 53 -3.94 -17.81 5.28
C ASP A 53 -3.86 -16.30 5.59
N VAL A 54 -4.99 -15.57 5.55
CA VAL A 54 -5.03 -14.13 5.86
C VAL A 54 -4.66 -13.86 7.32
N GLU A 55 -5.19 -14.64 8.26
CA GLU A 55 -4.92 -14.47 9.69
C GLU A 55 -3.43 -14.70 9.97
N SER A 56 -2.85 -15.77 9.43
CA SER A 56 -1.42 -16.07 9.56
C SER A 56 -0.54 -14.96 8.97
N LEU A 57 -0.87 -14.44 7.78
CA LEU A 57 -0.11 -13.36 7.15
C LEU A 57 -0.32 -12.01 7.86
N SER A 58 -1.51 -11.75 8.39
CA SER A 58 -1.79 -10.56 9.21
C SER A 58 -0.95 -10.57 10.48
N GLN A 59 -0.91 -11.70 11.19
CA GLN A 59 -0.11 -11.84 12.40
C GLN A 59 1.38 -11.64 12.13
N GLN A 60 1.89 -12.09 10.97
CA GLN A 60 3.28 -11.84 10.59
C GLN A 60 3.57 -10.35 10.31
N LEU A 61 2.65 -9.62 9.68
CA LEU A 61 2.78 -8.18 9.50
C LEU A 61 2.73 -7.43 10.84
N ASP A 62 1.78 -7.80 11.70
CA ASP A 62 1.61 -7.19 13.02
C ASP A 62 2.85 -7.44 13.89
N ALA A 63 3.35 -8.69 13.94
CA ALA A 63 4.56 -9.05 14.66
C ALA A 63 5.80 -8.32 14.11
N TRP A 64 5.93 -8.20 12.78
CA TRP A 64 7.03 -7.43 12.19
C TRP A 64 7.03 -5.98 12.70
N PHE A 65 5.86 -5.33 12.75
CA PHE A 65 5.72 -3.96 13.23
C PHE A 65 5.99 -3.84 14.74
N GLU A 66 5.45 -4.75 15.55
CA GLU A 66 5.63 -4.77 17.01
C GLU A 66 7.08 -5.04 17.44
N GLU A 67 7.83 -5.81 16.67
CA GLU A 67 9.24 -6.10 16.92
C GLU A 67 10.19 -4.97 16.48
N LEU A 68 9.70 -3.94 15.79
CA LEU A 68 10.54 -2.83 15.38
C LEU A 68 11.00 -2.02 16.58
N PRO A 69 12.30 -1.67 16.66
CA PRO A 69 12.76 -0.72 17.66
C PRO A 69 12.03 0.62 17.55
N ASP A 70 11.75 1.29 18.67
CA ASP A 70 11.04 2.58 18.71
C ASP A 70 11.59 3.62 17.74
N HIS A 71 12.92 3.66 17.58
CA HIS A 71 13.60 4.59 16.69
C HIS A 71 13.43 4.28 15.20
N MET A 72 12.80 3.17 14.83
CA MET A 72 12.46 2.76 13.46
C MET A 72 10.97 2.87 13.15
N GLN A 73 10.14 3.22 14.13
CA GLN A 73 8.70 3.39 13.93
C GLN A 73 8.38 4.56 13.00
N ASP A 74 7.25 4.47 12.29
CA ASP A 74 6.75 5.54 11.42
C ASP A 74 6.23 6.71 12.26
N THR A 75 7.15 7.61 12.63
CA THR A 75 6.86 8.83 13.36
C THR A 75 7.58 10.00 12.71
N ARG A 76 7.03 11.21 12.90
CA ARG A 76 7.62 12.43 12.34
C ARG A 76 9.04 12.67 12.87
N GLU A 77 9.24 12.37 14.15
CA GLU A 77 10.50 12.50 14.87
C GLU A 77 11.56 11.55 14.29
N ASN A 78 11.20 10.28 14.08
CA ASN A 78 12.11 9.31 13.49
C ASN A 78 12.44 9.66 12.03
N LEU A 79 11.45 10.13 11.26
CA LEU A 79 11.69 10.56 9.89
C LEU A 79 12.69 11.71 9.80
N ILE A 80 12.56 12.73 10.66
CA ILE A 80 13.54 13.84 10.75
C ILE A 80 14.91 13.29 11.12
N ARG A 81 14.98 12.46 12.17
CA ARG A 81 16.23 11.87 12.65
C ARG A 81 16.95 11.05 11.57
N TYR A 82 16.23 10.26 10.77
CA TYR A 82 16.82 9.52 9.67
C TYR A 82 17.17 10.42 8.49
N SER A 83 16.41 11.48 8.23
CA SER A 83 16.76 12.48 7.23
C SER A 83 18.12 13.13 7.52
N GLU A 84 18.35 13.56 8.76
CA GLU A 84 19.62 14.17 9.20
C GLU A 84 20.83 13.24 9.00
N GLN A 85 20.59 11.93 8.95
CA GLN A 85 21.60 10.90 8.69
C GLN A 85 21.73 10.53 7.21
N GLY A 86 20.96 11.17 6.32
CA GLY A 86 20.90 10.84 4.88
C GLY A 86 20.15 9.55 4.57
N LEU A 87 19.36 9.03 5.52
CA LEU A 87 18.66 7.75 5.46
C LEU A 87 17.12 7.91 5.40
N GLY A 88 16.61 9.14 5.31
CA GLY A 88 15.17 9.43 5.29
C GLY A 88 14.42 8.65 4.21
N ARG A 89 14.91 8.67 2.96
CA ARG A 89 14.32 7.90 1.84
C ARG A 89 14.27 6.40 2.09
N LEU A 90 15.24 5.86 2.83
CA LEU A 90 15.30 4.44 3.15
C LEU A 90 14.22 4.05 4.16
N LEU A 91 14.00 4.91 5.18
CA LEU A 91 12.88 4.73 6.12
C LEU A 91 11.53 4.78 5.40
N ILE A 92 11.33 5.78 4.53
CA ILE A 92 10.10 5.90 3.73
C ILE A 92 9.90 4.64 2.88
N ALA A 93 10.94 4.17 2.17
CA ALA A 93 10.83 2.98 1.33
C ALA A 93 10.45 1.71 2.12
N LEU A 94 10.91 1.58 3.37
CA LEU A 94 10.54 0.47 4.24
C LEU A 94 9.03 0.46 4.50
N TYR A 95 8.49 1.61 4.88
CA TYR A 95 7.07 1.75 5.22
C TYR A 95 6.15 1.79 4.01
N LEU A 96 6.60 2.32 2.87
CA LEU A 96 5.88 2.15 1.60
C LEU A 96 5.70 0.67 1.28
N GLY A 97 6.72 -0.15 1.52
CA GLY A 97 6.60 -1.61 1.45
C GLY A 97 5.53 -2.13 2.41
N TYR A 98 5.66 -1.82 3.70
CA TYR A 98 4.75 -2.32 4.75
C TYR A 98 3.29 -2.00 4.47
N TYR A 99 2.99 -0.73 4.19
CA TYR A 99 1.62 -0.30 3.91
C TYR A 99 1.08 -0.84 2.58
N ASN A 100 1.93 -0.96 1.54
CA ASN A 100 1.50 -1.60 0.30
C ASN A 100 1.19 -3.09 0.51
N TYR A 101 1.98 -3.81 1.30
CA TYR A 101 1.80 -5.25 1.51
C TYR A 101 0.52 -5.54 2.31
N GLY A 102 0.22 -4.71 3.31
CA GLY A 102 -1.07 -4.74 4.01
C GLY A 102 -2.25 -4.49 3.07
N GLN A 103 -2.16 -3.51 2.17
CA GLN A 103 -3.18 -3.30 1.15
C GLN A 103 -3.37 -4.54 0.28
N MET A 104 -2.28 -5.12 -0.24
CA MET A 104 -2.33 -6.32 -1.09
C MET A 104 -2.94 -7.54 -0.39
N LEU A 105 -2.72 -7.70 0.92
CA LEU A 105 -3.28 -8.80 1.69
C LEU A 105 -4.80 -8.63 1.91
N PHE A 106 -5.22 -7.42 2.27
CA PHE A 106 -6.58 -7.16 2.73
C PHE A 106 -7.53 -6.62 1.65
N TYR A 107 -7.04 -6.29 0.45
CA TYR A 107 -7.81 -5.64 -0.61
C TYR A 107 -9.14 -6.34 -0.91
N ARG A 108 -9.14 -7.69 -0.94
CA ARG A 108 -10.33 -8.47 -1.28
C ARG A 108 -11.52 -8.22 -0.36
N PHE A 109 -11.24 -7.88 0.90
CA PHE A 109 -12.29 -7.67 1.90
C PHE A 109 -13.03 -6.35 1.66
N LEU A 110 -12.52 -5.43 0.83
CA LEU A 110 -13.27 -4.26 0.40
C LEU A 110 -14.52 -4.65 -0.39
N HIS A 111 -14.42 -5.65 -1.28
CA HIS A 111 -15.59 -6.16 -1.99
C HIS A 111 -16.59 -6.81 -1.04
N ASP A 112 -16.10 -7.68 -0.16
CA ASP A 112 -16.96 -8.47 0.72
C ASP A 112 -17.65 -7.60 1.79
N ASP A 113 -17.03 -6.48 2.22
CA ASP A 113 -17.60 -5.51 3.16
C ASP A 113 -18.90 -4.87 2.62
N SER A 114 -18.99 -4.69 1.30
CA SER A 114 -20.19 -4.13 0.65
C SER A 114 -21.36 -5.12 0.58
N GLN A 115 -21.11 -6.43 0.74
CA GLN A 115 -22.13 -7.48 0.53
C GLN A 115 -22.40 -8.38 1.76
N HIS A 116 -21.46 -8.51 2.71
CA HIS A 116 -21.55 -9.47 3.82
C HIS A 116 -21.09 -8.88 5.18
N PHE A 117 -22.02 -8.82 6.14
CA PHE A 117 -21.87 -8.20 7.47
C PHE A 117 -21.02 -8.98 8.50
N ASP A 118 -20.17 -9.94 8.10
CA ASP A 118 -19.32 -10.64 9.09
C ASP A 118 -18.33 -9.67 9.73
N ALA A 119 -18.17 -9.76 11.05
CA ALA A 119 -17.28 -8.90 11.82
C ALA A 119 -15.82 -9.02 11.35
N ARG A 120 -15.41 -10.21 10.90
CA ARG A 120 -14.06 -10.46 10.40
C ARG A 120 -13.78 -9.79 9.05
N THR A 121 -14.75 -9.82 8.14
CA THR A 121 -14.65 -9.11 6.85
C THR A 121 -14.50 -7.61 7.08
N ARG A 122 -15.35 -7.03 7.94
CA ARG A 122 -15.25 -5.62 8.34
C ARG A 122 -13.89 -5.28 8.94
N TYR A 123 -13.39 -6.13 9.84
CA TYR A 123 -12.08 -5.96 10.46
C TYR A 123 -10.96 -5.86 9.42
N TYR A 124 -10.88 -6.80 8.47
CA TYR A 124 -9.84 -6.78 7.44
C TYR A 124 -10.04 -5.67 6.40
N ALA A 125 -11.28 -5.32 6.04
CA ALA A 125 -11.55 -4.15 5.21
C ALA A 125 -11.06 -2.86 5.89
N SER A 126 -11.28 -2.70 7.20
CA SER A 126 -10.73 -1.59 7.98
C SER A 126 -9.20 -1.60 8.01
N LYS A 127 -8.54 -2.76 8.13
CA LYS A 127 -7.08 -2.84 8.01
C LYS A 127 -6.60 -2.37 6.63
N CYS A 128 -7.27 -2.79 5.55
CA CYS A 128 -6.95 -2.33 4.19
C CYS A 128 -7.01 -0.80 4.08
N LYS A 129 -8.12 -0.19 4.54
CA LYS A 129 -8.34 1.26 4.56
C LYS A 129 -7.28 1.98 5.41
N HIS A 130 -6.92 1.41 6.57
CA HIS A 130 -5.85 1.94 7.42
C HIS A 130 -4.51 1.97 6.69
N HIS A 131 -4.07 0.84 6.13
CA HIS A 131 -2.80 0.78 5.39
C HIS A 131 -2.77 1.75 4.19
N ALA A 132 -3.87 1.85 3.44
CA ALA A 132 -3.96 2.81 2.33
C ALA A 132 -3.87 4.27 2.80
N GLY A 133 -4.55 4.60 3.91
CA GLY A 133 -4.47 5.93 4.53
C GLY A 133 -3.05 6.26 4.99
N SER A 134 -2.43 5.36 5.75
CA SER A 134 -1.05 5.54 6.24
C SER A 134 -0.03 5.62 5.12
N LEU A 135 -0.23 4.89 4.00
CA LEU A 135 0.60 5.04 2.79
C LEU A 135 0.50 6.46 2.23
N CYS A 136 -0.70 7.04 2.17
CA CYS A 136 -0.86 8.42 1.72
C CYS A 136 -0.11 9.38 2.65
N GLU A 137 -0.31 9.26 3.98
CA GLU A 137 0.33 10.15 4.96
C GLU A 137 1.86 10.09 4.91
N ILE A 138 2.46 8.90 4.75
CA ILE A 138 3.93 8.82 4.70
C ILE A 138 4.51 9.39 3.40
N VAL A 139 3.79 9.26 2.27
CA VAL A 139 4.17 9.93 1.02
C VAL A 139 4.13 11.45 1.21
N TYR A 140 3.09 11.96 1.86
CA TYR A 140 2.95 13.39 2.13
C TYR A 140 4.04 13.92 3.06
N ALA A 141 4.33 13.19 4.13
CA ALA A 141 5.41 13.53 5.05
C ALA A 141 6.78 13.56 4.34
N SER A 142 6.98 12.73 3.31
CA SER A 142 8.23 12.71 2.55
C SER A 142 8.50 14.00 1.77
N GLU A 143 7.46 14.71 1.32
CA GLU A 143 7.57 16.01 0.63
C GLU A 143 7.83 17.16 1.61
N GLU A 144 7.42 17.00 2.87
CA GLU A 144 7.57 18.01 3.92
C GLU A 144 8.92 17.94 4.64
N VAL A 145 9.62 16.81 4.54
CA VAL A 145 10.93 16.61 5.18
C VAL A 145 12.03 16.66 4.12
N PRO A 146 12.89 17.68 4.15
CA PRO A 146 14.01 17.77 3.22
C PRO A 146 14.83 16.48 3.23
N GLY A 147 15.19 15.96 2.06
CA GLY A 147 16.00 14.74 1.96
C GLY A 147 15.22 13.43 2.09
N CYS A 148 13.90 13.48 2.26
CA CYS A 148 13.03 12.30 2.29
C CYS A 148 12.25 12.07 0.99
N ASP A 149 12.31 12.99 0.03
CA ASP A 149 11.48 12.96 -1.18
C ASP A 149 11.61 11.64 -1.94
N VAL A 150 10.48 10.97 -2.19
CA VAL A 150 10.40 9.68 -2.89
C VAL A 150 9.80 9.84 -4.28
N MET A 151 10.59 10.37 -5.21
CA MET A 151 10.16 10.64 -6.59
C MET A 151 10.62 9.52 -7.55
N TYR A 152 10.27 8.28 -7.26
CA TYR A 152 10.62 7.12 -8.11
C TYR A 152 9.41 6.27 -8.48
N ASN A 153 9.55 5.55 -9.57
CA ASN A 153 8.52 4.74 -10.24
C ASN A 153 7.61 3.91 -9.31
N MET A 154 8.18 3.17 -8.34
CA MET A 154 7.40 2.34 -7.42
C MET A 154 6.40 3.14 -6.58
N VAL A 155 6.71 4.40 -6.23
CA VAL A 155 5.81 5.28 -5.45
C VAL A 155 4.53 5.53 -6.24
N GLY A 156 4.62 5.75 -7.55
CA GLY A 156 3.45 5.94 -8.41
C GLY A 156 2.50 4.74 -8.37
N HIS A 157 3.02 3.52 -8.42
CA HIS A 157 2.20 2.30 -8.38
C HIS A 157 1.53 2.08 -7.02
N VAL A 158 2.28 2.17 -5.92
CA VAL A 158 1.71 1.93 -4.58
C VAL A 158 0.72 3.03 -4.18
N LEU A 159 0.95 4.27 -4.63
CA LEU A 159 0.03 5.39 -4.42
C LEU A 159 -1.24 5.26 -5.27
N MET A 160 -1.12 4.73 -6.49
CA MET A 160 -2.25 4.39 -7.34
C MET A 160 -3.14 3.33 -6.68
N ILE A 161 -2.55 2.27 -6.10
CA ILE A 161 -3.32 1.26 -5.33
C ILE A 161 -4.00 1.89 -4.12
N ALA A 162 -3.30 2.72 -3.35
CA ALA A 162 -3.92 3.42 -2.22
C ALA A 162 -5.08 4.31 -2.65
N SER A 163 -4.99 4.92 -3.84
CA SER A 163 -6.06 5.71 -4.43
C SER A 163 -7.29 4.88 -4.79
N THR A 164 -7.15 3.63 -5.24
CA THR A 164 -8.32 2.77 -5.46
C THR A 164 -9.06 2.45 -4.16
N VAL A 165 -8.34 2.29 -3.05
CA VAL A 165 -8.93 2.15 -1.71
C VAL A 165 -9.62 3.44 -1.25
N GLN A 166 -9.04 4.62 -1.54
CA GLN A 166 -9.74 5.88 -1.22
C GLN A 166 -11.01 6.06 -2.07
N ILE A 167 -11.01 5.61 -3.35
CA ILE A 167 -12.23 5.57 -4.19
C ILE A 167 -13.28 4.65 -3.55
N HIS A 168 -12.87 3.48 -3.04
CA HIS A 168 -13.79 2.61 -2.30
C HIS A 168 -14.46 3.36 -1.15
N SER A 169 -13.65 3.98 -0.28
CA SER A 169 -14.16 4.73 0.86
C SER A 169 -15.10 5.86 0.44
N LEU A 170 -14.78 6.58 -0.63
CA LEU A 170 -15.65 7.62 -1.17
C LEU A 170 -17.01 7.09 -1.65
N LEU A 171 -17.05 5.89 -2.24
CA LEU A 171 -18.26 5.31 -2.84
C LEU A 171 -19.16 4.59 -1.84
N PHE A 172 -18.58 3.98 -0.80
CA PHE A 172 -19.28 3.02 0.06
C PHE A 172 -19.34 3.40 1.54
N GLU A 173 -18.54 4.37 2.00
CA GLU A 173 -18.64 4.83 3.40
C GLU A 173 -19.84 5.76 3.58
N THR A 174 -20.48 5.64 4.74
CA THR A 174 -21.60 6.51 5.14
C THR A 174 -21.16 7.65 6.05
N ASP A 175 -19.98 7.55 6.66
CA ASP A 175 -19.43 8.59 7.53
C ASP A 175 -18.85 9.73 6.68
N GLU A 176 -19.48 10.91 6.75
CA GLU A 176 -19.08 12.10 5.99
C GLU A 176 -17.63 12.52 6.25
N SER A 177 -17.10 12.29 7.46
CA SER A 177 -15.71 12.63 7.79
C SER A 177 -14.71 11.73 7.06
N ILE A 178 -15.04 10.44 6.93
CA ILE A 178 -14.23 9.46 6.19
C ILE A 178 -14.31 9.77 4.69
N VAL A 179 -15.50 10.11 4.19
CA VAL A 179 -15.71 10.52 2.79
C VAL A 179 -14.91 11.78 2.46
N ALA A 180 -14.98 12.82 3.30
CA ALA A 180 -14.22 14.05 3.11
C ALA A 180 -12.70 13.82 3.13
N THR A 181 -12.22 13.02 4.08
CA THR A 181 -10.79 12.66 4.18
C THR A 181 -10.33 11.87 2.95
N SER A 182 -11.15 10.93 2.47
CA SER A 182 -10.86 10.12 1.28
C SER A 182 -10.79 10.98 0.02
N LYS A 183 -11.71 11.95 -0.12
CA LYS A 183 -11.69 12.94 -1.21
C LYS A 183 -10.41 13.77 -1.19
N GLN A 184 -10.04 14.32 -0.03
CA GLN A 184 -8.82 15.11 0.12
C GLN A 184 -7.57 14.30 -0.25
N ARG A 185 -7.49 13.05 0.20
CA ARG A 185 -6.39 12.15 -0.14
C ARG A 185 -6.34 11.86 -1.64
N LEU A 186 -7.48 11.63 -2.29
CA LEU A 186 -7.52 11.42 -3.74
C LEU A 186 -7.00 12.63 -4.52
N GLU A 187 -7.43 13.83 -4.14
CA GLU A 187 -6.97 15.06 -4.77
C GLU A 187 -5.46 15.23 -4.63
N ARG A 188 -4.93 15.05 -3.41
CA ARG A 188 -3.49 15.16 -3.16
C ARG A 188 -2.69 14.07 -3.88
N ASN A 189 -3.13 12.81 -3.83
CA ASN A 189 -2.52 11.71 -4.57
C ASN A 189 -2.46 12.01 -6.07
N PHE A 190 -3.53 12.56 -6.64
CA PHE A 190 -3.58 12.87 -8.06
C PHE A 190 -2.57 13.95 -8.47
N CYS A 191 -2.38 14.98 -7.64
CA CYS A 191 -1.34 15.99 -7.85
C CYS A 191 0.06 15.34 -7.87
N ILE A 192 0.36 14.47 -6.91
CA ILE A 192 1.64 13.77 -6.81
C ILE A 192 1.84 12.83 -8.00
N LEU A 193 0.84 12.04 -8.38
CA LEU A 193 0.90 11.14 -9.54
C LEU A 193 1.14 11.91 -10.83
N THR A 194 0.47 13.04 -11.03
CA THR A 194 0.69 13.91 -12.21
C THR A 194 2.12 14.45 -12.24
N HIS A 195 2.65 14.86 -11.09
CA HIS A 195 4.04 15.29 -10.98
C HIS A 195 5.01 14.15 -11.29
N LEU A 196 4.79 12.96 -10.74
CA LEU A 196 5.60 11.77 -11.00
C LEU A 196 5.60 11.38 -12.48
N VAL A 197 4.45 11.45 -13.17
CA VAL A 197 4.34 11.21 -14.61
C VAL A 197 5.18 12.22 -15.41
N SER A 198 5.21 13.48 -14.99
CA SER A 198 6.05 14.50 -15.65
C SER A 198 7.55 14.21 -15.56
N LEU A 199 7.98 13.49 -14.51
CA LEU A 199 9.35 13.05 -14.29
C LEU A 199 9.65 11.71 -14.95
N TRP A 200 8.65 10.81 -14.95
CA TRP A 200 8.77 9.44 -15.41
C TRP A 200 7.59 9.09 -16.34
N PRO A 201 7.70 9.37 -17.65
CA PRO A 201 6.62 9.09 -18.61
C PRO A 201 6.18 7.63 -18.65
N THR A 202 7.03 6.70 -18.19
CA THR A 202 6.66 5.28 -18.01
C THR A 202 5.49 5.07 -17.04
N LEU A 203 5.15 6.07 -16.23
CA LEU A 203 4.02 6.06 -15.30
C LEU A 203 2.68 6.45 -15.94
N ASP A 204 2.64 6.82 -17.22
CA ASP A 204 1.37 7.03 -17.95
C ASP A 204 0.46 5.80 -17.82
N VAL A 205 1.05 4.60 -17.84
CA VAL A 205 0.34 3.33 -17.62
C VAL A 205 -0.32 3.25 -16.24
N CYS A 206 0.29 3.83 -15.18
CA CYS A 206 -0.32 3.87 -13.85
C CYS A 206 -1.58 4.76 -13.84
N MET A 207 -1.55 5.89 -14.57
CA MET A 207 -2.70 6.78 -14.69
C MET A 207 -3.82 6.15 -15.53
N GLU A 208 -3.48 5.51 -16.64
CA GLU A 208 -4.42 4.74 -17.46
C GLU A 208 -5.13 3.66 -16.63
N ARG A 209 -4.37 2.95 -15.79
CA ARG A 209 -4.89 1.91 -14.89
C ARG A 209 -5.87 2.46 -13.86
N LEU A 210 -5.54 3.60 -13.23
CA LEU A 210 -6.46 4.26 -12.30
C LEU A 210 -7.75 4.70 -12.99
N MET A 211 -7.65 5.20 -14.22
CA MET A 211 -8.81 5.62 -15.02
C MET A 211 -9.68 4.43 -15.42
N ALA A 212 -9.08 3.33 -15.87
CA ALA A 212 -9.79 2.09 -16.18
C ALA A 212 -10.52 1.54 -14.95
N PHE A 213 -9.88 1.61 -13.78
CA PHE A 213 -10.49 1.24 -12.51
C PHE A 213 -11.68 2.15 -12.16
N HIS A 214 -11.49 3.47 -12.18
CA HIS A 214 -12.56 4.43 -11.89
C HIS A 214 -13.73 4.32 -12.88
N ALA A 215 -13.46 4.11 -14.17
CA ALA A 215 -14.49 3.87 -15.18
C ALA A 215 -15.27 2.58 -14.90
N SER A 216 -14.59 1.53 -14.44
CA SER A 216 -15.24 0.29 -14.00
C SER A 216 -16.15 0.54 -12.79
N CYS A 217 -15.69 1.30 -11.79
CA CYS A 217 -16.49 1.66 -10.63
C CYS A 217 -17.76 2.44 -11.00
N ARG A 218 -17.71 3.33 -12.00
CA ARG A 218 -18.91 4.03 -12.49
C ARG A 218 -19.92 3.10 -13.17
N LYS A 219 -19.46 2.02 -13.83
CA LYS A 219 -20.32 1.05 -14.51
C LYS A 219 -20.90 0.04 -13.52
N SER A 220 -20.10 -0.46 -12.58
CA SER A 220 -20.51 -1.38 -11.53
C SER A 220 -19.56 -1.26 -10.34
N ALA A 221 -19.92 -0.39 -9.38
CA ALA A 221 -19.10 -0.16 -8.19
C ALA A 221 -18.89 -1.45 -7.40
N GLU A 222 -19.95 -2.25 -7.23
CA GLU A 222 -19.93 -3.49 -6.45
C GLU A 222 -18.93 -4.52 -7.01
N THR A 223 -18.91 -4.75 -8.32
CA THR A 223 -18.07 -5.82 -8.91
C THR A 223 -16.63 -5.39 -9.24
N SER A 224 -16.33 -4.09 -9.13
CA SER A 224 -15.01 -3.54 -9.48
C SER A 224 -13.93 -3.87 -8.45
N PHE A 225 -14.31 -4.11 -7.20
CA PHE A 225 -13.39 -4.45 -6.11
C PHE A 225 -13.17 -5.96 -5.93
N CYS A 226 -13.87 -6.80 -6.70
CA CYS A 226 -13.73 -8.25 -6.61
C CYS A 226 -12.28 -8.67 -6.92
N MET A 227 -11.73 -9.55 -6.08
CA MET A 227 -10.33 -10.01 -6.17
C MET A 227 -10.14 -11.11 -7.21
N ASP A 228 -10.62 -10.86 -8.43
CA ASP A 228 -10.48 -11.76 -9.57
C ASP A 228 -9.03 -11.76 -10.12
N GLN A 229 -8.77 -12.59 -11.12
CA GLN A 229 -7.44 -12.69 -11.74
C GLN A 229 -6.98 -11.35 -12.35
N TRP A 230 -7.92 -10.51 -12.79
CA TRP A 230 -7.61 -9.17 -13.31
C TRP A 230 -7.17 -8.24 -12.18
N MET A 231 -7.86 -8.24 -11.04
CA MET A 231 -7.49 -7.44 -9.87
C MET A 231 -6.14 -7.88 -9.27
N VAL A 232 -5.84 -9.18 -9.24
CA VAL A 232 -4.51 -9.65 -8.78
C VAL A 232 -3.40 -9.14 -9.70
N ARG A 233 -3.59 -9.17 -11.02
CA ARG A 233 -2.62 -8.57 -11.95
C ARG A 233 -2.53 -7.07 -11.75
N PHE A 234 -3.65 -6.39 -11.50
CA PHE A 234 -3.67 -4.96 -11.21
C PHE A 234 -2.90 -4.58 -9.93
N LEU A 235 -2.90 -5.42 -8.89
CA LEU A 235 -2.12 -5.12 -7.68
C LEU A 235 -0.64 -5.50 -7.82
N VAL A 236 -0.34 -6.60 -8.54
CA VAL A 236 1.01 -7.19 -8.58
C VAL A 236 1.86 -6.68 -9.74
N GLU A 237 1.28 -6.48 -10.93
CA GLU A 237 2.05 -6.13 -12.13
C GLU A 237 2.31 -4.63 -12.16
N PHE A 238 3.57 -4.22 -12.15
CA PHE A 238 4.00 -2.82 -12.02
C PHE A 238 4.07 -2.05 -13.36
N ALA A 239 4.33 -2.74 -14.48
CA ALA A 239 4.69 -2.11 -15.77
C ALA A 239 3.89 -2.62 -16.97
N SER A 240 2.88 -3.46 -16.73
CA SER A 240 2.04 -4.01 -17.78
C SER A 240 0.76 -3.17 -17.93
N PRO A 241 0.37 -2.80 -19.16
CA PRO A 241 -0.97 -2.27 -19.40
C PRO A 241 -1.98 -3.29 -18.91
N VAL A 242 -2.84 -2.89 -17.98
CA VAL A 242 -3.99 -3.71 -17.60
C VAL A 242 -5.08 -3.34 -18.58
N SER A 243 -5.40 -4.27 -19.50
CA SER A 243 -6.52 -4.09 -20.45
C SER A 243 -7.79 -3.77 -19.65
N GLU A 244 -8.60 -2.83 -20.15
CA GLU A 244 -9.87 -2.48 -19.50
C GLU A 244 -10.73 -3.71 -19.25
N LYS A 245 -11.47 -3.73 -18.13
CA LYS A 245 -12.46 -4.77 -17.86
C LYS A 245 -13.55 -4.80 -18.96
N VAL A 246 -13.76 -3.67 -19.66
CA VAL A 246 -14.60 -3.52 -20.86
C VAL A 246 -14.03 -2.40 -21.75
N SER A 247 -13.75 -2.71 -23.02
CA SER A 247 -13.06 -1.87 -24.03
C SER A 247 -13.83 -0.60 -24.44
N GLU A 248 -13.31 0.60 -24.17
CA GLU A 248 -13.66 1.90 -24.77
C GLU A 248 -12.42 2.82 -24.89
N GLU A 249 -12.28 3.52 -26.02
CA GLU A 249 -11.17 4.46 -26.27
C GLU A 249 -11.19 5.66 -25.30
N MET A 250 -10.12 5.83 -24.52
CA MET A 250 -10.03 6.85 -23.47
C MET A 250 -9.31 8.12 -23.97
N GLY A 251 -10.04 9.23 -24.12
CA GLY A 251 -9.46 10.55 -24.39
C GLY A 251 -8.69 11.18 -23.19
N PRO A 252 -8.09 12.38 -23.36
CA PRO A 252 -7.18 13.00 -22.38
C PRO A 252 -7.78 13.14 -20.97
N TRP A 253 -6.93 13.04 -19.94
CA TRP A 253 -7.31 13.05 -18.52
C TRP A 253 -7.72 14.46 -18.03
N SER A 254 -8.61 14.53 -17.03
CA SER A 254 -8.91 15.76 -16.27
C SER A 254 -9.59 15.45 -14.92
N LEU A 255 -9.36 16.28 -13.90
CA LEU A 255 -10.03 16.21 -12.59
C LEU A 255 -11.57 16.28 -12.71
N ALA A 256 -12.07 17.02 -13.71
CA ALA A 256 -13.50 17.12 -14.00
C ALA A 256 -14.10 15.77 -14.43
N ARG A 257 -13.36 14.91 -15.16
CA ARG A 257 -13.85 13.57 -15.54
C ARG A 257 -13.91 12.57 -14.39
N MET A 258 -13.25 12.87 -13.27
CA MET A 258 -13.29 12.07 -12.04
C MET A 258 -14.40 12.51 -11.07
N GLY A 259 -15.22 13.50 -11.42
CA GLY A 259 -16.32 13.96 -10.55
C GLY A 259 -15.87 14.70 -9.30
N VAL A 260 -14.64 15.21 -9.27
CA VAL A 260 -14.05 15.89 -8.09
C VAL A 260 -14.56 17.33 -7.92
N PHE A 261 -15.18 17.90 -8.96
CA PHE A 261 -15.86 19.20 -8.91
C PHE A 261 -17.37 19.03 -9.04
N GLU A 262 -18.08 19.01 -7.92
CA GLU A 262 -19.36 19.70 -7.80
C GLU A 262 -19.28 20.57 -6.53
N GLN A 263 -19.64 21.85 -6.70
CA GLN A 263 -19.67 22.89 -5.67
C GLN A 263 -20.78 22.64 -4.67
#